data_AF-A0A1F9EZR7-F1
#
_entry.id   AF-A0A1F9EZR7-F1
#
_cell.length_a   1.000
_cell.length_b   1.000
_cell.length_c   1.000
_cell.angle_alpha   90.00
_cell.angle_beta   90.00
_cell.angle_gamma   90.00
#
_symmetry.space_group_name_H-M   'P 1'
#
loop_
_entity.id
_entity.type
_entity.pdbx_description
1 polymer ?
#
loop_
_entity_poly.entity_id
_entity_poly.type
_entity_poly.pdbx_seq_one_letter_code
_entity_poly.pdbx_strand_id
1 'polypeptide(L)'
;MVIGFHISGGVVGRFAVAVSEAGARALAHEMIGGKQGHTSADKLGKRVIAALTELGNIVASAFMNGVAELVHESCVPSVPVFSNGDPAQVLPGALGGATEALVVRLVIGDVDVELMLAR
;
A
#
# COMPACT_ATOMS: atom_id res chain seq x y z
N MET A 1 -1.42 -4.61 -7.23
CA MET A 1 -0.63 -3.41 -6.88
C MET A 1 -0.08 -3.57 -5.48
N VAL A 2 1.20 -3.24 -5.28
CA VAL A 2 1.83 -3.23 -3.95
C VAL A 2 2.64 -1.95 -3.75
N ILE A 3 2.56 -1.36 -2.56
CA ILE A 3 3.39 -0.23 -2.12
C ILE A 3 4.18 -0.69 -0.92
N GLY A 4 5.51 -0.74 -1.04
CA GLY A 4 6.42 -1.23 -0.02
C GLY A 4 7.24 -0.12 0.65
N PHE A 5 7.57 -0.33 1.92
CA PHE A 5 8.37 0.55 2.76
C PHE A 5 9.37 -0.27 3.55
N HIS A 6 10.57 0.27 3.75
CA HIS A 6 11.45 -0.18 4.82
C HIS A 6 11.18 0.66 6.05
N ILE A 7 11.13 0.01 7.20
CA ILE A 7 10.96 0.66 8.49
C ILE A 7 12.29 0.58 9.25
N SER A 8 12.69 1.72 9.80
CA SER A 8 13.88 1.88 10.63
C SER A 8 13.57 2.67 11.91
N GLY A 9 14.53 2.78 12.81
CA GLY A 9 14.35 3.40 14.13
C GLY A 9 14.25 2.34 15.23
N GLY A 10 13.36 2.56 16.20
CA GLY A 10 13.07 1.61 17.28
C GLY A 10 12.27 0.39 16.80
N VAL A 11 11.41 0.58 15.80
CA VAL A 11 10.80 -0.50 15.02
C VAL A 11 11.62 -0.72 13.75
N VAL A 12 11.92 -1.97 13.42
CA VAL A 12 12.69 -2.34 12.23
C VAL A 12 11.97 -3.45 11.48
N GLY A 13 11.84 -3.29 10.17
CA GLY A 13 11.23 -4.29 9.31
C GLY A 13 10.82 -3.73 7.96
N ARG A 14 9.80 -4.35 7.39
CA ARG A 14 9.20 -3.96 6.11
C ARG A 14 7.70 -3.91 6.24
N PHE A 15 7.12 -2.92 5.59
CA PHE A 15 5.68 -2.76 5.52
C PHE A 15 5.24 -2.73 4.06
N ALA A 16 4.12 -3.36 3.77
CA ALA A 16 3.52 -3.34 2.44
C ALA A 16 2.01 -3.11 2.50
N VAL A 17 1.51 -2.35 1.53
CA VAL A 17 0.09 -2.21 1.24
C VAL A 17 -0.17 -2.94 -0.08
N ALA A 18 -1.05 -3.93 -0.08
CA ALA A 18 -1.43 -4.69 -1.25
C ALA A 18 -2.91 -4.50 -1.56
N VAL A 19 -3.21 -4.34 -2.85
CA VAL A 19 -4.59 -4.24 -3.36
C VAL A 19 -4.63 -4.86 -4.76
N SER A 20 -5.76 -5.48 -5.09
CA SER A 20 -6.01 -6.00 -6.43
C SER A 20 -5.98 -4.88 -7.48
N GLU A 21 -5.74 -5.20 -8.75
CA GLU A 21 -5.76 -4.17 -9.80
C GLU A 21 -7.14 -3.52 -9.93
N ALA A 22 -8.21 -4.32 -9.86
CA ALA A 22 -9.58 -3.81 -9.89
C ALA A 22 -9.86 -2.87 -8.71
N GLY A 23 -9.43 -3.26 -7.51
CA GLY A 23 -9.54 -2.45 -6.30
C GLY A 23 -8.75 -1.15 -6.38
N ALA A 24 -7.52 -1.20 -6.89
CA ALA A 24 -6.69 -0.02 -7.11
C ALA A 24 -7.36 0.96 -8.08
N ARG A 25 -7.95 0.46 -9.17
CA ARG A 25 -8.68 1.31 -10.14
C ARG A 25 -9.92 1.93 -9.50
N ALA A 26 -10.67 1.17 -8.69
CA ALA A 26 -11.84 1.67 -7.98
C ALA A 26 -11.46 2.77 -6.96
N LEU A 27 -10.45 2.54 -6.12
CA LEU A 27 -9.97 3.52 -5.15
C LEU A 27 -9.46 4.79 -5.84
N ALA A 28 -8.67 4.66 -6.90
CA ALA A 28 -8.15 5.82 -7.63
C ALA A 28 -9.27 6.64 -8.31
N HIS A 29 -10.32 5.96 -8.79
CA HIS A 29 -11.48 6.62 -9.38
C HIS A 29 -12.19 7.51 -8.34
N GLU A 30 -12.42 6.98 -7.14
CA GLU A 30 -12.98 7.74 -6.02
C GLU A 30 -12.10 8.93 -5.63
N MET A 31 -10.78 8.74 -5.56
CA MET A 31 -9.84 9.81 -5.20
C MET A 31 -9.77 10.95 -6.22
N ILE A 32 -9.92 10.66 -7.52
CA ILE A 32 -9.78 11.65 -8.59
C ILE A 32 -11.13 12.35 -8.89
N GLY A 33 -12.24 11.86 -8.31
CA GLY A 33 -13.56 12.50 -8.42
C GLY A 33 -14.23 12.33 -9.79
N GLY A 34 -13.98 11.21 -10.48
CA GLY A 34 -14.46 10.99 -11.84
C GLY A 34 -15.96 10.69 -11.94
N LYS A 35 -16.74 11.57 -12.56
CA LYS A 35 -17.96 11.14 -13.25
C LYS A 35 -17.56 10.14 -14.33
N GLN A 36 -18.34 9.06 -14.50
CA GLN A 36 -18.13 8.02 -15.52
C GLN A 36 -17.85 8.66 -16.89
N GLY A 37 -16.58 8.69 -17.27
CA GLY A 37 -16.12 9.28 -18.52
C GLY A 37 -14.97 8.45 -19.03
N HIS A 38 -15.26 7.67 -20.08
CA HIS A 38 -14.39 6.74 -20.80
C HIS A 38 -12.89 7.09 -20.79
N THR A 39 -12.18 6.72 -19.73
CA THR A 39 -10.73 6.53 -19.80
C THR A 39 -10.51 5.11 -20.27
N SER A 40 -10.08 4.97 -21.52
CA SER A 40 -9.72 3.69 -22.14
C SER A 40 -8.88 2.85 -21.19
N ALA A 41 -9.18 1.55 -21.15
CA ALA A 41 -8.74 0.60 -20.13
C ALA A 41 -7.21 0.41 -19.99
N ASP A 42 -6.38 1.07 -20.78
CA ASP A 42 -5.16 0.42 -21.23
C ASP A 42 -3.86 0.83 -20.50
N LYS A 43 -3.84 1.90 -19.71
CA LYS A 43 -2.72 2.18 -18.80
C LYS A 43 -3.22 2.87 -17.53
N LEU A 44 -2.76 2.41 -16.37
CA LEU A 44 -2.87 3.16 -15.12
C LEU A 44 -2.14 4.50 -15.34
N GLY A 45 -2.89 5.55 -15.71
CA GLY A 45 -2.30 6.83 -16.09
C GLY A 45 -1.48 7.42 -14.95
N LYS A 46 -0.52 8.32 -15.25
CA LYS A 46 0.36 8.94 -14.23
C LYS A 46 -0.41 9.51 -13.03
N ARG A 47 -1.61 10.08 -13.27
CA ARG A 47 -2.49 10.61 -12.21
C ARG A 47 -3.06 9.52 -11.30
N VAL A 48 -3.40 8.36 -11.86
CA VAL A 48 -3.93 7.19 -11.14
C VAL A 48 -2.82 6.57 -10.27
N ILE A 49 -1.61 6.41 -10.81
CA ILE A 49 -0.46 5.95 -10.05
C ILE A 49 -0.15 6.92 -8.90
N ALA A 50 -0.13 8.24 -9.18
CA ALA A 50 0.12 9.23 -8.14
C ALA A 50 -0.93 9.19 -7.02
N ALA A 51 -2.22 9.11 -7.36
CA ALA A 51 -3.30 8.99 -6.38
C ALA A 51 -3.15 7.72 -5.52
N LEU A 52 -2.82 6.58 -6.12
CA LEU A 52 -2.65 5.33 -5.40
C LEU A 52 -1.40 5.31 -4.52
N THR A 53 -0.30 5.86 -5.01
CA THR A 53 0.91 6.06 -4.18
C THR A 53 0.62 6.94 -2.99
N GLU A 54 -0.17 8.01 -3.17
CA GLU A 54 -0.57 8.88 -2.08
C GLU A 54 -1.48 8.16 -1.06
N LEU A 55 -2.45 7.38 -1.54
CA LEU A 55 -3.27 6.54 -0.66
C LEU A 55 -2.41 5.56 0.15
N GLY A 56 -1.47 4.88 -0.51
CA GLY A 56 -0.54 3.98 0.17
C GLY A 56 0.29 4.69 1.22
N ASN A 57 0.78 5.90 0.93
CA ASN A 57 1.50 6.73 1.90
C ASN A 57 0.65 7.09 3.11
N ILE A 58 -0.61 7.51 2.89
CA ILE A 58 -1.51 7.88 3.97
C ILE A 58 -1.80 6.66 4.86
N VAL A 59 -2.20 5.55 4.26
CA VAL A 59 -2.54 4.31 4.99
C VAL A 59 -1.32 3.77 5.74
N ALA A 60 -0.17 3.73 5.08
CA ALA A 60 1.08 3.29 5.71
C ALA A 60 1.46 4.19 6.89
N SER A 61 1.45 5.51 6.69
CA SER A 61 1.84 6.47 7.73
C SER A 61 0.91 6.39 8.93
N ALA A 62 -0.41 6.30 8.69
CA ALA A 62 -1.39 6.14 9.78
C ALA A 62 -1.16 4.85 10.57
N PHE A 63 -0.92 3.72 9.89
CA PHE A 63 -0.65 2.45 10.53
C PHE A 63 0.67 2.49 11.32
N MET A 64 1.76 2.96 10.70
CA MET A 64 3.08 3.03 11.31
C MET A 64 3.12 3.98 12.51
N ASN A 65 2.42 5.10 12.45
CA ASN A 65 2.29 6.02 13.58
C ASN A 65 1.54 5.36 14.74
N GLY A 66 0.44 4.66 14.47
CA GLY A 66 -0.29 3.91 15.50
C GLY A 66 0.57 2.83 16.17
N VAL A 67 1.39 2.11 15.39
CA VAL A 67 2.36 1.15 15.93
C VAL A 67 3.40 1.86 16.81
N ALA A 68 3.99 2.95 16.31
CA ALA A 68 4.99 3.74 17.03
C ALA A 68 4.47 4.23 18.39
N GLU A 69 3.25 4.79 18.41
CA GLU A 69 2.59 5.25 19.63
C GLU A 69 2.32 4.12 20.61
N LEU A 70 1.86 2.97 20.12
CA LEU A 70 1.56 1.79 20.94
C LEU A 70 2.80 1.22 21.63
N VAL A 71 3.93 1.13 20.92
CA VAL A 71 5.16 0.54 21.47
C VAL A 71 6.09 1.58 22.10
N HIS A 72 5.71 2.86 22.07
CA HIS A 72 6.52 3.99 22.53
C HIS A 72 7.92 4.04 21.89
N GLU A 73 8.00 3.71 20.60
CA GLU A 73 9.25 3.65 19.84
C GLU A 73 9.15 4.43 18.53
N SER A 74 10.31 4.80 17.97
CA SER A 74 10.35 5.47 16.67
C SER A 74 10.10 4.49 15.51
N CYS A 75 9.28 4.91 14.55
CA CYS A 75 9.00 4.17 13.32
C CYS A 75 9.24 5.11 12.13
N VAL A 76 10.37 4.93 11.45
CA VAL A 76 10.83 5.83 10.37
C VAL A 76 10.74 5.08 9.04
N PRO A 77 9.73 5.39 8.20
CA PRO A 77 9.58 4.78 6.89
C PRO A 77 10.56 5.36 5.85
N SER A 78 10.98 4.51 4.93
CA SER A 78 11.66 4.92 3.70
C SER A 78 10.69 5.59 2.71
N VAL A 79 11.25 6.12 1.62
CA VAL A 79 10.46 6.45 0.43
C VAL A 79 9.70 5.20 -0.04
N PRO A 80 8.40 5.31 -0.39
CA PRO A 80 7.60 4.19 -0.89
C PRO A 80 8.14 3.67 -2.22
N VAL A 81 8.08 2.35 -2.40
CA VAL A 81 8.30 1.69 -3.69
C VAL A 81 6.97 1.20 -4.23
N PHE A 82 6.53 1.80 -5.33
CA PHE A 82 5.35 1.34 -6.06
C PHE A 82 5.70 0.18 -7.00
N SER A 83 4.97 -0.92 -6.89
CA SER A 83 5.08 -2.09 -7.77
C SER A 83 3.73 -2.40 -8.43
N ASN A 84 3.70 -2.32 -9.76
CA ASN A 84 2.54 -2.74 -10.54
C ASN A 84 2.64 -4.22 -10.93
N GLY A 85 1.54 -4.96 -10.76
CA GLY A 85 1.49 -6.39 -11.01
C GLY A 85 0.58 -7.13 -10.05
N ASP A 86 0.48 -8.44 -10.27
CA ASP A 86 -0.19 -9.38 -9.37
C ASP A 86 0.47 -9.32 -7.98
N PRO A 87 -0.28 -8.96 -6.91
CA PRO A 87 0.23 -8.95 -5.55
C PRO A 87 0.98 -10.22 -5.17
N ALA A 88 0.52 -11.41 -5.59
CA ALA A 88 1.17 -12.68 -5.24
C ALA A 88 2.61 -12.78 -5.76
N GLN A 89 2.94 -12.10 -6.86
CA GLN A 89 4.27 -12.12 -7.47
C GLN A 89 5.17 -11.01 -6.93
N VAL A 90 4.62 -9.83 -6.66
CA VAL A 90 5.42 -8.65 -6.29
C VAL A 90 5.61 -8.50 -4.77
N LEU A 91 4.68 -9.02 -3.97
CA LEU A 91 4.70 -8.86 -2.52
C LEU A 91 5.93 -9.49 -1.85
N PRO A 92 6.41 -10.69 -2.22
CA PRO A 92 7.63 -11.24 -1.61
C PRO A 92 8.83 -10.30 -1.74
N GLY A 93 8.98 -9.63 -2.88
CA GLY A 93 10.04 -8.64 -3.08
C GLY A 93 9.87 -7.41 -2.20
N ALA A 94 8.64 -6.90 -2.08
CA ALA A 94 8.33 -5.75 -1.22
C ALA A 94 8.59 -6.03 0.27
N LEU A 95 8.37 -7.27 0.70
CA LEU A 95 8.64 -7.76 2.06
C LEU A 95 10.07 -8.32 2.22
N GLY A 96 10.95 -8.16 1.23
CA GLY A 96 12.36 -8.57 1.34
C GLY A 96 12.58 -10.07 1.43
N GLY A 97 11.63 -10.87 0.94
CA GLY A 97 11.67 -12.33 0.98
C GLY A 97 11.23 -12.94 2.31
N ALA A 98 10.63 -12.15 3.21
CA ALA A 98 10.13 -12.65 4.49
C ALA A 98 9.10 -13.77 4.29
N THR A 99 9.22 -14.82 5.11
CA THR A 99 8.31 -15.98 5.09
C THR A 99 7.15 -15.85 6.07
N GLU A 100 7.25 -14.90 6.99
CA GLU A 100 6.24 -14.60 7.99
C GLU A 100 5.94 -13.10 8.00
N ALA A 101 4.66 -12.76 8.09
CA ALA A 101 4.20 -11.39 8.20
C ALA A 101 2.93 -11.33 9.04
N LEU A 102 2.79 -10.26 9.82
CA LEU A 102 1.49 -9.85 10.34
C LEU A 102 0.67 -9.30 9.17
N VAL A 103 -0.50 -9.88 8.94
CA VAL A 103 -1.42 -9.43 7.88
C VAL A 103 -2.68 -8.87 8.49
N VAL A 104 -3.04 -7.65 8.10
CA VAL A 104 -4.30 -7.00 8.45
C VAL A 104 -5.08 -6.80 7.16
N ARG A 105 -6.28 -7.38 7.07
CA ARG A 105 -7.19 -7.15 5.95
C ARG A 105 -8.19 -6.07 6.32
N LEU A 106 -8.30 -5.07 5.45
CA LEU A 106 -9.22 -3.96 5.54
C LEU A 106 -10.18 -4.02 4.35
N VAL A 107 -11.42 -3.63 4.58
CA VAL A 107 -12.42 -3.46 3.51
C VAL A 107 -12.77 -1.99 3.47
N ILE A 108 -12.47 -1.33 2.34
CA ILE A 108 -12.76 0.08 2.11
C ILE A 108 -13.82 0.15 0.99
N GLY A 109 -15.08 0.38 1.38
CA GLY A 109 -16.21 0.20 0.46
C GLY A 109 -16.30 -1.28 0.04
N ASP A 110 -16.15 -1.56 -1.25
CA ASP A 110 -16.13 -2.92 -1.81
C ASP A 110 -14.69 -3.38 -2.17
N VAL A 111 -13.67 -2.70 -1.66
CA VAL A 111 -12.26 -2.98 -2.00
C VAL A 111 -11.52 -3.60 -0.82
N ASP A 112 -11.00 -4.80 -1.03
CA ASP A 112 -10.05 -5.44 -0.12
C ASP A 112 -8.66 -4.79 -0.22
N VAL A 113 -8.13 -4.39 0.93
CA VAL A 113 -6.78 -3.86 1.10
C VAL A 113 -6.08 -4.69 2.17
N GLU A 114 -4.88 -5.17 1.88
CA GLU A 114 -4.07 -5.91 2.85
C GLU A 114 -2.87 -5.07 3.26
N LEU A 115 -2.68 -4.95 4.57
CA LEU A 115 -1.49 -4.37 5.18
C LEU A 115 -0.64 -5.50 5.73
N MET A 116 0.65 -5.49 5.41
CA MET A 116 1.59 -6.51 5.85
C MET A 116 2.77 -5.87 6.56
N LEU A 117 3.13 -6.41 7.72
CA LEU A 117 4.35 -6.06 8.45
C LEU A 117 5.21 -7.31 8.60
N ALA A 118 6.45 -7.25 8.11
CA ALA A 118 7.42 -8.34 8.17
C ALA A 118 8.75 -7.84 8.72
N ARG A 119 9.60 -8.76 9.20
CA ARG A 119 10.95 -8.46 9.66
C ARG A 119 12.00 -8.98 8.69
#